data_AF-A0A354GU01-F1
#
_entry.id   AF-A0A354GU01-F1
#
_cell.length_a   1.000
_cell.length_b   1.000
_cell.length_c   1.000
_cell.angle_alpha   90.00
_cell.angle_beta   90.00
_cell.angle_gamma   90.00
#
_symmetry.space_group_name_H-M   'P 1'
#
loop_
_entity.id
_entity.type
_entity.pdbx_description
1 polymer ?
#
loop_
_entity_poly.entity_id
_entity_poly.type
_entity_poly.pdbx_seq_one_letter_code
_entity_poly.pdbx_strand_id
1 'polypeptide(L)'
;VILDVVYNHFGPDGNYISQFAKDYFSPKVKTDWGQAIHFDGPNAGPVREYFVANAGYWVDEFHIDGLRLDATQQIYDASPDHILAAIGRRVREAARGRATLIVAENEPQHVRLVRPLDKGGYGLDALWNDDYHHSALVALTGRNEAYYSDYYGEAQEFVSAVKYGYLYQGQRYAWQKKRRGTPALDVPAPHFVVFLENHDQVANSSRGLRTHFLTDGGRHRALTALTLLAPGTPMLFQGQEFAASCPFLYFADYPEELAKLVRVGRAEELKQFRSLVVFEEQAPLDDPADPHTFERCKLDFSERQSHAEAYALHRDLLKLRREDAVFHAQKPRGVDGAVLSAEAFVLRFFGDDGDDRLLIVNLGRDLHLDPSPEPLLAPPENMVWDTLWSSEHPRYGGIGTSRLDTEENWRLPGHAAVALVPKANR
;
A
#
# COMPACT_ATOMS: atom_id res chain seq x y z
N VAL A 1 -9.62 2.53 -15.23
CA VAL A 1 -8.57 3.54 -15.01
C VAL A 1 -8.95 4.40 -13.82
N ILE A 2 -8.05 4.55 -12.85
CA ILE A 2 -8.24 5.45 -11.69
C ILE A 2 -7.21 6.58 -11.84
N LEU A 3 -7.65 7.82 -11.68
CA LEU A 3 -6.80 9.01 -11.80
C LEU A 3 -6.39 9.53 -10.41
N ASP A 4 -5.11 9.78 -10.21
CA ASP A 4 -4.62 10.49 -9.03
C ASP A 4 -4.91 11.99 -9.17
N VAL A 5 -5.56 12.58 -8.16
CA VAL A 5 -5.94 14.00 -8.16
C VAL A 5 -5.51 14.68 -6.87
N VAL A 6 -4.95 15.88 -7.03
CA VAL A 6 -4.46 16.72 -5.94
C VAL A 6 -5.47 17.83 -5.65
N TYR A 7 -6.25 17.65 -4.58
CA TYR A 7 -7.27 18.60 -4.14
C TYR A 7 -6.96 19.26 -2.79
N ASN A 8 -5.76 19.02 -2.26
CA ASN A 8 -5.30 19.59 -0.99
C ASN A 8 -4.40 20.84 -1.18
N HIS A 9 -3.73 20.98 -2.32
CA HIS A 9 -2.92 22.15 -2.68
C HIS A 9 -2.86 22.38 -4.21
N PHE A 10 -2.17 23.44 -4.63
CA PHE A 10 -1.78 23.67 -6.03
C PHE A 10 -0.26 23.72 -6.14
N GLY A 11 0.26 23.39 -7.31
CA GLY A 11 1.68 23.53 -7.63
C GLY A 11 2.20 24.97 -7.45
N PRO A 12 3.51 25.12 -7.18
CA PRO A 12 4.14 26.42 -6.92
C PRO A 12 4.27 27.31 -8.16
N ASP A 13 4.11 26.76 -9.36
CA ASP A 13 4.15 27.48 -10.63
C ASP A 13 2.86 27.29 -11.43
N GLY A 14 2.48 28.30 -12.21
CA GLY A 14 1.27 28.28 -13.07
C GLY A 14 -0.07 28.52 -12.37
N ASN A 15 -0.09 28.73 -11.05
CA ASN A 15 -1.32 29.01 -10.30
C ASN A 15 -1.64 30.51 -10.20
N TYR A 16 -2.60 30.99 -10.99
CA TYR A 16 -3.03 32.40 -11.02
C TYR A 16 -4.31 32.69 -10.22
N ILE A 17 -4.88 31.71 -9.51
CA ILE A 17 -6.19 31.85 -8.85
C ILE A 17 -6.25 33.04 -7.88
N SER A 18 -5.16 33.32 -7.16
CA SER A 18 -5.07 34.43 -6.20
C SER A 18 -5.20 35.81 -6.85
N GLN A 19 -5.00 35.92 -8.17
CA GLN A 19 -5.22 37.15 -8.93
C GLN A 19 -6.71 37.42 -9.17
N PHE A 20 -7.55 36.37 -9.18
CA PHE A 20 -8.98 36.47 -9.43
C PHE A 20 -9.80 36.43 -8.13
N ALA A 21 -9.41 35.59 -7.18
CA ALA A 21 -10.15 35.37 -5.93
C ALA A 21 -9.19 35.17 -4.76
N LYS A 22 -9.06 36.20 -3.90
CA LYS A 22 -8.23 36.13 -2.70
C LYS A 22 -8.75 35.13 -1.67
N ASP A 23 -10.06 34.92 -1.63
CA ASP A 23 -10.75 34.03 -0.70
C ASP A 23 -10.66 32.54 -1.11
N TYR A 24 -9.94 32.21 -2.19
CA TYR A 24 -9.76 30.82 -2.61
C TYR A 24 -8.90 30.02 -1.63
N PHE A 25 -8.00 30.71 -0.92
CA PHE A 25 -7.10 30.12 0.06
C PHE A 25 -7.54 30.47 1.47
N SER A 26 -7.46 29.49 2.37
CA SER A 26 -7.76 29.68 3.77
C SER A 26 -6.74 30.63 4.40
N PRO A 27 -7.17 31.71 5.07
CA PRO A 27 -6.26 32.58 5.79
C PRO A 27 -5.76 31.95 7.11
N LYS A 28 -6.36 30.84 7.54
CA LYS A 28 -6.16 30.25 8.87
C LYS A 28 -5.20 29.06 8.88
N VAL A 29 -5.06 28.39 7.74
CA VAL A 29 -4.38 27.09 7.66
C VAL A 29 -3.41 27.08 6.49
N LYS A 30 -2.27 26.41 6.67
CA LYS A 30 -1.32 26.07 5.61
C LYS A 30 -1.18 24.56 5.58
N THR A 31 -0.98 24.02 4.38
CA THR A 31 -0.58 22.62 4.18
C THR A 31 0.94 22.53 4.19
N ASP A 32 1.45 21.30 4.11
CA ASP A 32 2.90 21.06 3.99
C ASP A 32 3.47 21.56 2.63
N TRP A 33 2.61 21.72 1.61
CA TRP A 33 3.02 22.08 0.24
C TRP A 33 2.55 23.47 -0.22
N GLY A 34 1.85 24.24 0.62
CA GLY A 34 1.37 25.56 0.24
C GLY A 34 0.19 26.08 1.07
N GLN A 35 -0.44 27.14 0.58
CA GLN A 35 -1.65 27.68 1.20
C GLN A 35 -2.80 26.67 1.10
N ALA A 36 -3.51 26.43 2.21
CA ALA A 36 -4.64 25.51 2.20
C ALA A 36 -5.79 26.09 1.39
N ILE A 37 -6.52 25.23 0.68
CA ILE A 37 -7.72 25.61 -0.06
C ILE A 37 -8.87 25.91 0.92
N HIS A 38 -9.68 26.92 0.62
CA HIS A 38 -10.78 27.39 1.48
C HIS A 38 -12.09 26.65 1.19
N PHE A 39 -12.28 25.48 1.82
CA PHE A 39 -13.47 24.66 1.62
C PHE A 39 -14.63 24.95 2.58
N ASP A 40 -14.44 25.77 3.62
CA ASP A 40 -15.46 26.11 4.61
C ASP A 40 -15.60 27.62 4.86
N GLY A 41 -16.68 28.03 5.53
CA GLY A 41 -16.89 29.42 5.91
C GLY A 41 -17.39 30.35 4.79
N PRO A 42 -17.36 31.67 5.02
CA PRO A 42 -17.83 32.66 4.06
C PRO A 42 -17.06 32.58 2.74
N ASN A 43 -17.76 32.70 1.61
CA ASN A 43 -17.21 32.70 0.25
C ASN A 43 -16.56 31.38 -0.23
N ALA A 44 -16.64 30.29 0.54
CA ALA A 44 -16.12 28.98 0.12
C ALA A 44 -16.96 28.29 -0.99
N GLY A 45 -18.21 28.72 -1.20
CA GLY A 45 -19.13 28.08 -2.15
C GLY A 45 -18.54 27.86 -3.55
N PRO A 46 -18.08 28.92 -4.24
CA PRO A 46 -17.46 28.78 -5.57
C PRO A 46 -16.17 27.94 -5.58
N VAL A 47 -15.38 27.96 -4.50
CA VAL A 47 -14.18 27.13 -4.35
C VAL A 47 -14.58 25.66 -4.32
N ARG A 48 -15.54 25.30 -3.47
CA ARG A 48 -16.07 23.93 -3.38
C ARG A 48 -16.64 23.47 -4.71
N GLU A 49 -17.39 24.34 -5.39
CA GLU A 49 -17.99 24.04 -6.70
C GLU A 49 -16.92 23.66 -7.73
N TYR A 50 -15.79 24.38 -7.78
CA TYR A 50 -14.69 24.05 -8.69
C TYR A 50 -14.19 22.61 -8.51
N PHE A 51 -13.91 22.18 -7.27
CA PHE A 51 -13.36 20.85 -7.00
C PHE A 51 -14.39 19.74 -7.20
N VAL A 52 -15.64 19.97 -6.79
CA VAL A 52 -16.75 19.03 -7.05
C VAL A 52 -16.97 18.88 -8.55
N ALA A 53 -17.01 19.98 -9.31
CA ALA A 53 -17.17 19.96 -10.75
C ALA A 53 -15.98 19.28 -11.45
N ASN A 54 -14.74 19.56 -11.03
CA ASN A 54 -13.54 18.93 -11.58
C ASN A 54 -13.54 17.40 -11.38
N ALA A 55 -13.94 16.93 -10.20
CA ALA A 55 -14.05 15.50 -9.93
C ALA A 55 -15.09 14.83 -10.85
N GLY A 56 -16.25 15.46 -11.04
CA GLY A 56 -17.25 14.99 -11.99
C GLY A 56 -16.79 15.04 -13.44
N TYR A 57 -16.04 16.08 -13.83
CA TYR A 57 -15.53 16.30 -15.18
C TYR A 57 -14.62 15.16 -15.64
N TRP A 58 -13.70 14.67 -14.81
CA TRP A 58 -12.86 13.52 -15.16
C TRP A 58 -13.67 12.26 -15.49
N VAL A 59 -14.79 12.06 -14.80
CA VAL A 59 -15.67 10.89 -14.98
C VAL A 59 -16.61 11.08 -16.17
N ASP A 60 -17.18 12.27 -16.33
CA ASP A 60 -18.14 12.61 -17.40
C ASP A 60 -17.44 12.73 -18.77
N GLU A 61 -16.30 13.44 -18.85
CA GLU A 61 -15.62 13.77 -20.13
C GLU A 61 -14.58 12.73 -20.53
N PHE A 62 -13.76 12.26 -19.58
CA PHE A 62 -12.66 11.32 -19.85
C PHE A 62 -13.02 9.87 -19.51
N HIS A 63 -14.24 9.63 -19.04
CA HIS A 63 -14.74 8.30 -18.68
C HIS A 63 -13.86 7.55 -17.67
N ILE A 64 -13.14 8.28 -16.82
CA ILE A 64 -12.35 7.70 -15.73
C ILE A 64 -13.26 6.87 -14.81
N ASP A 65 -12.76 5.73 -14.31
CA ASP A 65 -13.52 4.78 -13.48
C ASP A 65 -13.37 5.05 -11.98
N GLY A 66 -12.64 6.10 -11.60
CA GLY A 66 -12.38 6.39 -10.20
C GLY A 66 -11.29 7.41 -9.98
N LEU A 67 -11.20 7.92 -8.75
CA LEU A 67 -10.18 8.88 -8.35
C LEU A 67 -9.39 8.36 -7.16
N ARG A 68 -8.08 8.61 -7.11
CA ARG A 68 -7.29 8.55 -5.89
C ARG A 68 -7.06 9.97 -5.42
N LEU A 69 -7.50 10.28 -4.20
CA LEU A 69 -7.45 11.60 -3.59
C LEU A 69 -6.16 11.71 -2.77
N ASP A 70 -5.27 12.57 -3.23
CA ASP A 70 -3.98 12.86 -2.59
C ASP A 70 -4.14 13.52 -1.22
N ALA A 71 -3.34 13.07 -0.26
CA ALA A 71 -3.15 13.63 1.07
C ALA A 71 -4.43 14.21 1.70
N THR A 72 -5.47 13.40 1.83
CA THR A 72 -6.80 13.87 2.30
C THR A 72 -6.78 14.48 3.70
N GLN A 73 -5.76 14.20 4.51
CA GLN A 73 -5.52 14.86 5.79
C GLN A 73 -5.20 16.36 5.68
N GLN A 74 -4.72 16.81 4.52
CA GLN A 74 -4.45 18.22 4.22
C GLN A 74 -5.65 18.92 3.57
N ILE A 75 -6.80 18.25 3.47
CA ILE A 75 -8.07 18.84 3.03
C ILE A 75 -8.86 19.27 4.27
N TYR A 76 -8.83 20.57 4.56
CA TYR A 76 -9.48 21.16 5.72
C TYR A 76 -10.88 21.66 5.36
N ASP A 77 -11.91 21.05 5.95
CA ASP A 77 -13.29 21.47 5.77
C ASP A 77 -14.14 21.16 7.03
N ALA A 78 -14.61 22.20 7.70
CA ALA A 78 -15.51 22.09 8.85
C ALA A 78 -17.00 22.19 8.48
N SER A 79 -17.34 22.24 7.18
CA SER A 79 -18.73 22.31 6.72
C SER A 79 -19.50 21.04 7.13
N PRO A 80 -20.81 21.14 7.42
CA PRO A 80 -21.64 19.97 7.74
C PRO A 80 -21.62 18.89 6.64
N ASP A 81 -21.57 19.33 5.38
CA ASP A 81 -21.31 18.46 4.24
C ASP A 81 -19.84 18.59 3.84
N HIS A 82 -19.02 17.63 4.26
CA HIS A 82 -17.58 17.67 3.98
C HIS A 82 -17.30 17.52 2.48
N ILE A 83 -16.32 18.25 1.96
CA ILE A 83 -15.99 18.32 0.53
C ILE A 83 -15.69 16.94 -0.07
N LEU A 84 -15.02 16.06 0.68
CA LEU A 84 -14.77 14.67 0.27
C LEU A 84 -16.07 13.88 0.03
N ALA A 85 -17.09 14.07 0.87
CA ALA A 85 -18.39 13.44 0.67
C ALA A 85 -19.12 14.03 -0.55
N ALA A 86 -19.03 15.35 -0.76
CA ALA A 86 -19.58 16.02 -1.92
C ALA A 86 -18.93 15.55 -3.24
N ILE A 87 -17.60 15.44 -3.26
CA ILE A 87 -16.83 14.87 -4.38
C ILE A 87 -17.28 13.45 -4.66
N GLY A 88 -17.39 12.60 -3.62
CA GLY A 88 -17.79 11.21 -3.80
C GLY A 88 -19.19 11.06 -4.39
N ARG A 89 -20.15 11.89 -3.97
CA ARG A 89 -21.48 11.93 -4.58
C ARG A 89 -21.43 12.37 -6.04
N ARG A 90 -20.70 13.45 -6.35
CA ARG A 90 -20.63 13.97 -7.73
C ARG A 90 -19.96 13.00 -8.70
N VAL A 91 -18.93 12.27 -8.26
CA VAL A 91 -18.30 11.19 -9.05
C VAL A 91 -19.31 10.11 -9.41
N ARG A 92 -20.10 9.64 -8.43
CA ARG A 92 -21.11 8.61 -8.65
C ARG A 92 -22.26 9.09 -9.55
N GLU A 93 -22.65 10.36 -9.42
CA GLU A 93 -23.62 11.00 -10.32
C GLU A 93 -23.09 11.08 -11.77
N ALA A 94 -21.85 11.54 -11.95
CA ALA A 94 -21.17 11.62 -13.26
C ALA A 94 -21.03 10.24 -13.93
N ALA A 95 -20.90 9.18 -13.14
CA ALA A 95 -20.74 7.82 -13.65
C ALA A 95 -22.01 7.26 -14.32
N ARG A 96 -23.19 7.84 -14.07
CA ARG A 96 -24.49 7.44 -14.65
C ARG A 96 -24.76 5.93 -14.56
N GLY A 97 -24.45 5.35 -13.40
CA GLY A 97 -24.67 3.92 -13.11
C GLY A 97 -23.46 3.01 -13.41
N ARG A 98 -22.37 3.52 -14.00
CA ARG A 98 -21.09 2.79 -14.01
C ARG A 98 -20.54 2.70 -12.59
N ALA A 99 -19.90 1.57 -12.27
CA ALA A 99 -19.17 1.45 -11.01
C ALA A 99 -17.99 2.42 -11.00
N THR A 100 -17.77 3.08 -9.85
CA THR A 100 -16.61 3.96 -9.62
C THR A 100 -15.93 3.64 -8.30
N LEU A 101 -14.62 3.85 -8.25
CA LEU A 101 -13.82 3.67 -7.05
C LEU A 101 -13.13 4.98 -6.64
N ILE A 102 -13.36 5.42 -5.41
CA ILE A 102 -12.69 6.60 -4.84
C ILE A 102 -11.79 6.14 -3.71
N VAL A 103 -10.49 6.27 -3.90
CA VAL A 103 -9.45 5.88 -2.95
C VAL A 103 -8.92 7.13 -2.27
N ALA A 104 -8.68 7.10 -0.97
CA ALA A 104 -8.05 8.20 -0.25
C ALA A 104 -6.70 7.79 0.33
N GLU A 105 -5.70 8.64 0.11
CA GLU A 105 -4.48 8.64 0.90
C GLU A 105 -4.74 9.41 2.20
N ASN A 106 -4.55 8.78 3.36
CA ASN A 106 -4.85 9.39 4.65
C ASN A 106 -3.87 8.92 5.74
N GLU A 107 -2.80 9.68 5.96
CA GLU A 107 -1.79 9.35 6.97
C GLU A 107 -2.36 9.16 8.39
N PRO A 108 -3.34 9.97 8.87
CA PRO A 108 -3.93 9.80 10.19
C PRO A 108 -4.84 8.57 10.35
N GLN A 109 -5.15 7.86 9.27
CA GLN A 109 -5.95 6.61 9.24
C GLN A 109 -7.38 6.78 9.78
N HIS A 110 -8.05 7.81 9.29
CA HIS A 110 -9.44 8.09 9.63
C HIS A 110 -10.41 7.23 8.80
N VAL A 111 -10.86 6.10 9.34
CA VAL A 111 -11.77 5.18 8.63
C VAL A 111 -13.17 5.74 8.40
N ARG A 112 -13.52 6.89 8.99
CA ARG A 112 -14.75 7.62 8.64
C ARG A 112 -14.84 7.93 7.14
N LEU A 113 -13.71 8.06 6.45
CA LEU A 113 -13.66 8.35 5.02
C LEU A 113 -14.38 7.28 4.19
N VAL A 114 -14.24 6.00 4.55
CA VAL A 114 -14.88 4.88 3.84
C VAL A 114 -16.20 4.43 4.45
N ARG A 115 -16.58 4.97 5.62
CA ARG A 115 -17.87 4.64 6.22
C ARG A 115 -19.02 5.21 5.37
N PRO A 116 -20.18 4.52 5.32
CA PRO A 116 -21.38 5.03 4.66
C PRO A 116 -21.84 6.40 5.18
N LEU A 117 -22.45 7.20 4.30
CA LEU A 117 -22.97 8.53 4.64
C LEU A 117 -24.03 8.50 5.74
N ASP A 118 -24.93 7.50 5.72
CA ASP A 118 -25.98 7.29 6.73
C ASP A 118 -25.43 6.90 8.12
N LYS A 119 -24.16 6.50 8.19
CA LYS A 119 -23.40 6.26 9.42
C LYS A 119 -22.40 7.38 9.75
N GLY A 120 -22.55 8.54 9.13
CA GLY A 120 -21.70 9.72 9.36
C GLY A 120 -20.30 9.64 8.75
N GLY A 121 -20.08 8.74 7.78
CA GLY A 121 -18.86 8.69 6.99
C GLY A 121 -18.92 9.52 5.71
N TYR A 122 -17.92 9.38 4.84
CA TYR A 122 -17.85 10.11 3.54
C TYR A 122 -18.17 9.25 2.32
N GLY A 123 -18.34 7.94 2.50
CA GLY A 123 -18.75 7.02 1.42
C GLY A 123 -17.71 6.83 0.31
N LEU A 124 -16.42 7.03 0.63
CA LEU A 124 -15.31 6.64 -0.25
C LEU A 124 -15.13 5.12 -0.25
N ASP A 125 -14.40 4.58 -1.22
CA ASP A 125 -14.35 3.13 -1.46
C ASP A 125 -13.11 2.47 -0.85
N ALA A 126 -11.98 3.16 -0.73
CA ALA A 126 -10.79 2.56 -0.10
C ALA A 126 -9.82 3.59 0.48
N LEU A 127 -8.88 3.11 1.30
CA LEU A 127 -7.82 3.87 1.91
C LEU A 127 -6.47 3.19 1.66
N TRP A 128 -5.43 3.97 1.41
CA TRP A 128 -4.07 3.44 1.43
C TRP A 128 -3.68 2.99 2.84
N ASN A 129 -3.05 1.81 2.91
CA ASN A 129 -2.59 1.19 4.14
C ASN A 129 -1.06 1.20 4.25
N ASP A 130 -0.51 2.35 4.63
CA ASP A 130 0.93 2.51 4.83
C ASP A 130 1.47 1.65 5.97
N ASP A 131 0.66 1.24 6.96
CA ASP A 131 1.14 0.38 8.05
C ASP A 131 1.62 -0.97 7.51
N TYR A 132 0.86 -1.55 6.58
CA TYR A 132 1.25 -2.79 5.91
C TYR A 132 2.59 -2.61 5.18
N HIS A 133 2.72 -1.53 4.43
CA HIS A 133 3.94 -1.19 3.71
C HIS A 133 5.12 -1.00 4.68
N HIS A 134 4.96 -0.22 5.75
CA HIS A 134 6.02 0.07 6.70
C HIS A 134 6.49 -1.21 7.41
N SER A 135 5.58 -2.05 7.88
CA SER A 135 5.93 -3.38 8.41
C SER A 135 6.68 -4.23 7.40
N ALA A 136 6.22 -4.26 6.14
CA ALA A 136 6.89 -4.99 5.07
C ALA A 136 8.33 -4.48 4.84
N LEU A 137 8.53 -3.17 4.76
CA LEU A 137 9.85 -2.58 4.54
C LEU A 137 10.81 -2.80 5.70
N VAL A 138 10.33 -2.73 6.96
CA VAL A 138 11.14 -3.09 8.13
C VAL A 138 11.52 -4.57 8.07
N ALA A 139 10.60 -5.46 7.74
CA ALA A 139 10.87 -6.89 7.61
C ALA A 139 11.87 -7.21 6.48
N LEU A 140 11.79 -6.50 5.35
CA LEU A 140 12.68 -6.70 4.21
C LEU A 140 14.09 -6.17 4.46
N THR A 141 14.23 -5.04 5.16
CA THR A 141 15.50 -4.31 5.25
C THR A 141 16.17 -4.38 6.62
N GLY A 142 15.42 -4.73 7.66
CA GLY A 142 15.84 -4.64 9.06
C GLY A 142 16.03 -3.20 9.57
N ARG A 143 15.57 -2.17 8.82
CA ARG A 143 15.76 -0.75 9.16
C ARG A 143 14.43 -0.09 9.51
N ASN A 144 14.40 0.65 10.62
CA ASN A 144 13.21 1.34 11.11
C ASN A 144 13.49 2.81 11.48
N GLU A 145 14.04 3.60 10.56
CA GLU A 145 14.25 5.04 10.78
C GLU A 145 13.02 5.88 10.39
N ALA A 146 12.97 7.14 10.85
CA ALA A 146 11.88 8.07 10.54
C ALA A 146 10.49 7.47 10.85
N TYR A 147 9.54 7.57 9.92
CA TYR A 147 8.20 7.03 10.08
C TYR A 147 8.15 5.50 10.18
N TYR A 148 9.23 4.77 9.88
CA TYR A 148 9.33 3.33 10.12
C TYR A 148 9.61 2.99 11.60
N SER A 149 9.95 3.96 12.47
CA SER A 149 10.46 3.72 13.82
C SER A 149 9.57 2.94 14.76
N ASP A 150 8.27 2.93 14.49
CA ASP A 150 7.30 2.29 15.36
C ASP A 150 6.84 0.92 14.85
N TYR A 151 7.44 0.44 13.76
CA TYR A 151 7.19 -0.89 13.20
C TYR A 151 8.38 -1.80 13.46
N TYR A 152 8.08 -3.07 13.72
CA TYR A 152 9.07 -4.11 13.99
C TYR A 152 9.30 -5.04 12.79
N GLY A 153 8.37 -5.07 11.83
CA GLY A 153 8.42 -6.00 10.70
C GLY A 153 8.22 -7.45 11.12
N GLU A 154 7.52 -7.67 12.24
CA GLU A 154 7.30 -8.99 12.82
C GLU A 154 5.97 -9.61 12.37
N ALA A 155 5.89 -10.93 12.46
CA ALA A 155 4.74 -11.76 12.14
C ALA A 155 3.40 -11.23 12.69
N GLN A 156 3.40 -10.71 13.92
CA GLN A 156 2.19 -10.18 14.56
C GLN A 156 1.60 -8.98 13.80
N GLU A 157 2.43 -8.14 13.20
CA GLU A 157 1.98 -6.97 12.44
C GLU A 157 1.24 -7.43 11.17
N PHE A 158 1.79 -8.39 10.43
CA PHE A 158 1.14 -8.93 9.24
C PHE A 158 -0.18 -9.66 9.55
N VAL A 159 -0.21 -10.48 10.59
CA VAL A 159 -1.45 -11.15 11.04
C VAL A 159 -2.50 -10.11 11.41
N SER A 160 -2.11 -9.04 12.12
CA SER A 160 -3.03 -7.98 12.54
C SER A 160 -3.52 -7.15 11.35
N ALA A 161 -2.63 -6.78 10.42
CA ALA A 161 -2.98 -6.00 9.24
C ALA A 161 -3.94 -6.76 8.32
N VAL A 162 -3.73 -8.07 8.13
CA VAL A 162 -4.64 -8.93 7.35
C VAL A 162 -6.03 -9.02 7.99
N LYS A 163 -6.10 -9.12 9.32
CA LYS A 163 -7.38 -9.27 10.05
C LYS A 163 -8.12 -7.96 10.25
N TYR A 164 -7.40 -6.86 10.46
CA TYR A 164 -7.96 -5.61 11.00
C TYR A 164 -7.63 -4.36 10.16
N GLY A 165 -6.93 -4.50 9.04
CA GLY A 165 -6.55 -3.38 8.18
C GLY A 165 -5.38 -2.58 8.75
N TYR A 166 -5.67 -1.41 9.32
CA TYR A 166 -4.65 -0.58 9.96
C TYR A 166 -4.14 -1.20 11.27
N LEU A 167 -2.85 -1.01 11.56
CA LEU A 167 -2.26 -1.36 12.85
C LEU A 167 -2.59 -0.29 13.89
N TYR A 168 -2.51 0.99 13.49
CA TYR A 168 -2.90 2.11 14.35
C TYR A 168 -4.40 2.41 14.20
N GLN A 169 -5.12 2.24 15.29
CA GLN A 169 -6.56 2.42 15.42
C GLN A 169 -6.93 3.27 16.64
N GLY A 170 -5.98 4.09 17.12
CA GLY A 170 -6.10 4.96 18.29
C GLY A 170 -4.93 4.82 19.28
N GLN A 171 -3.99 3.91 19.05
CA GLN A 171 -2.79 3.71 19.86
C GLN A 171 -1.85 4.93 19.77
N ARG A 172 -0.88 4.98 20.69
CA ARG A 172 0.19 5.97 20.67
C ARG A 172 1.12 5.69 19.48
N TYR A 173 1.33 6.69 18.64
CA TYR A 173 2.34 6.73 17.60
C TYR A 173 3.48 7.64 18.09
N ALA A 174 4.61 7.03 18.42
CA ALA A 174 5.78 7.67 19.00
C ALA A 174 6.46 8.61 18.01
N TRP A 175 6.57 8.24 16.72
CA TRP A 175 7.16 9.10 15.68
C TRP A 175 6.53 10.51 15.65
N GLN A 176 5.21 10.59 15.50
CA GLN A 176 4.49 11.88 15.51
C GLN A 176 4.10 12.38 16.91
N LYS A 177 4.47 11.64 17.96
CA LYS A 177 4.18 11.99 19.35
C LYS A 177 2.70 12.30 19.61
N LYS A 178 1.77 11.57 19.00
CA LYS A 178 0.31 11.66 19.24
C LYS A 178 -0.38 10.29 19.11
N ARG A 179 -1.70 10.23 19.32
CA ARG A 179 -2.47 9.03 18.94
C ARG A 179 -2.73 9.06 17.43
N ARG A 180 -2.75 7.89 16.79
CA ARG A 180 -2.97 7.73 15.35
C ARG A 180 -4.06 6.71 15.09
N GLY A 181 -4.86 6.94 14.05
CA GLY A 181 -5.90 6.02 13.60
C GLY A 181 -7.20 6.06 14.38
N THR A 182 -8.16 5.33 13.85
CA THR A 182 -9.50 5.12 14.41
C THR A 182 -9.88 3.65 14.33
N PRO A 183 -10.73 3.13 15.24
CA PRO A 183 -11.17 1.74 15.19
C PRO A 183 -11.74 1.36 13.83
N ALA A 184 -11.17 0.30 13.25
CA ALA A 184 -11.40 -0.19 11.90
C ALA A 184 -11.94 -1.64 11.88
N LEU A 185 -12.27 -2.21 13.04
CA LEU A 185 -12.68 -3.61 13.21
C LEU A 185 -13.96 -3.98 12.43
N ASP A 186 -14.76 -2.99 12.05
CA ASP A 186 -15.98 -3.12 11.26
C ASP A 186 -15.76 -2.91 9.75
N VAL A 187 -14.55 -2.50 9.34
CA VAL A 187 -14.25 -2.12 7.96
C VAL A 187 -13.79 -3.37 7.18
N PRO A 188 -14.47 -3.72 6.07
CA PRO A 188 -14.07 -4.87 5.24
C PRO A 188 -12.66 -4.71 4.64
N ALA A 189 -11.94 -5.83 4.51
CA ALA A 189 -10.57 -5.85 4.01
C ALA A 189 -10.36 -5.16 2.63
N PRO A 190 -11.28 -5.26 1.65
CA PRO A 190 -11.12 -4.57 0.35
C PRO A 190 -11.03 -3.04 0.43
N HIS A 191 -11.46 -2.42 1.54
CA HIS A 191 -11.29 -0.99 1.76
C HIS A 191 -9.83 -0.60 2.08
N PHE A 192 -8.92 -1.54 2.30
CA PHE A 192 -7.52 -1.26 2.56
C PHE A 192 -6.68 -1.61 1.35
N VAL A 193 -6.07 -0.61 0.73
CA VAL A 193 -5.11 -0.78 -0.36
C VAL A 193 -3.76 -1.11 0.24
N VAL A 194 -3.21 -2.29 -0.10
CA VAL A 194 -1.92 -2.78 0.39
C VAL A 194 -0.91 -2.83 -0.75
N PHE A 195 0.34 -2.49 -0.46
CA PHE A 195 1.40 -2.40 -1.46
C PHE A 195 2.78 -2.59 -0.81
N LEU A 196 3.75 -3.01 -1.62
CA LEU A 196 5.17 -3.00 -1.27
C LEU A 196 5.91 -1.81 -1.88
N GLU A 197 5.43 -1.31 -3.02
CA GLU A 197 5.98 -0.15 -3.69
C GLU A 197 4.83 0.78 -4.12
N ASN A 198 5.07 2.08 -4.05
CA ASN A 198 4.31 3.11 -4.75
C ASN A 198 5.30 4.24 -5.13
N HIS A 199 4.80 5.34 -5.70
CA HIS A 199 5.67 6.44 -6.13
C HIS A 199 6.41 7.09 -4.95
N ASP A 200 5.74 7.33 -3.81
CA ASP A 200 6.34 7.91 -2.62
C ASP A 200 7.39 7.00 -2.01
N GLN A 201 7.05 5.75 -1.76
CA GLN A 201 7.89 4.84 -0.97
C GLN A 201 9.17 4.44 -1.71
N VAL A 202 9.18 4.54 -3.05
CA VAL A 202 10.41 4.41 -3.84
C VAL A 202 11.12 5.76 -3.95
N ALA A 203 10.42 6.82 -4.38
CA ALA A 203 11.04 8.13 -4.64
C ALA A 203 11.59 8.81 -3.38
N ASN A 204 10.89 8.69 -2.24
CA ASN A 204 11.24 9.22 -0.90
C ASN A 204 12.34 8.42 -0.21
N SER A 205 13.28 7.94 -1.01
CA SER A 205 14.57 7.39 -0.61
C SER A 205 15.70 8.15 -1.31
N SER A 206 16.93 8.03 -0.82
CA SER A 206 18.06 8.76 -1.41
C SER A 206 18.38 8.37 -2.85
N ARG A 207 18.17 7.11 -3.21
CA ARG A 207 18.60 6.53 -4.48
C ARG A 207 17.45 6.00 -5.34
N GLY A 208 16.20 6.13 -4.90
CA GLY A 208 15.04 5.61 -5.64
C GLY A 208 15.07 4.11 -5.87
N LEU A 209 15.73 3.34 -4.98
CA LEU A 209 15.90 1.90 -5.17
C LEU A 209 14.59 1.18 -4.88
N ARG A 210 14.25 0.23 -5.77
CA ARG A 210 13.11 -0.66 -5.61
C ARG A 210 13.38 -1.73 -4.56
N THR A 211 12.31 -2.29 -4.00
CA THR A 211 12.36 -3.18 -2.82
C THR A 211 13.22 -4.43 -3.03
N HIS A 212 13.22 -5.00 -4.23
CA HIS A 212 14.05 -6.18 -4.56
C HIS A 212 15.56 -5.91 -4.53
N PHE A 213 16.02 -4.65 -4.59
CA PHE A 213 17.43 -4.29 -4.37
C PHE A 213 17.79 -4.13 -2.90
N LEU A 214 16.79 -4.09 -2.01
CA LEU A 214 16.96 -3.77 -0.59
C LEU A 214 16.91 -4.99 0.32
N THR A 215 16.73 -6.19 -0.25
CA THR A 215 16.47 -7.42 0.49
C THR A 215 16.90 -8.66 -0.31
N ASP A 216 16.81 -9.85 0.29
CA ASP A 216 17.05 -11.10 -0.41
C ASP A 216 15.82 -11.57 -1.22
N GLY A 217 16.07 -12.35 -2.27
CA GLY A 217 15.02 -12.78 -3.20
C GLY A 217 13.89 -13.57 -2.53
N GLY A 218 14.20 -14.42 -1.54
CA GLY A 218 13.21 -15.24 -0.85
C GLY A 218 12.20 -14.40 -0.06
N ARG A 219 12.70 -13.46 0.77
CA ARG A 219 11.83 -12.52 1.50
C ARG A 219 10.99 -11.66 0.57
N HIS A 220 11.58 -11.15 -0.52
CA HIS A 220 10.84 -10.37 -1.51
C HIS A 220 9.69 -11.17 -2.14
N ARG A 221 9.95 -12.42 -2.56
CA ARG A 221 8.90 -13.29 -3.11
C ARG A 221 7.83 -13.63 -2.07
N ALA A 222 8.22 -13.89 -0.83
CA ALA A 222 7.30 -14.23 0.25
C ALA A 222 6.32 -13.08 0.56
N LEU A 223 6.81 -11.85 0.70
CA LEU A 223 5.94 -10.68 0.91
C LEU A 223 5.17 -10.26 -0.35
N THR A 224 5.70 -10.54 -1.54
CA THR A 224 4.92 -10.38 -2.79
C THR A 224 3.71 -11.32 -2.77
N ALA A 225 3.90 -12.58 -2.37
CA ALA A 225 2.83 -13.55 -2.25
C ALA A 225 1.78 -13.14 -1.22
N LEU A 226 2.22 -12.71 -0.03
CA LEU A 226 1.32 -12.17 0.99
C LEU A 226 0.49 -11.01 0.45
N THR A 227 1.14 -10.03 -0.19
CA THR A 227 0.48 -8.82 -0.71
C THR A 227 -0.59 -9.17 -1.75
N LEU A 228 -0.28 -10.10 -2.65
CA LEU A 228 -1.17 -10.48 -3.75
C LEU A 228 -2.27 -11.49 -3.34
N LEU A 229 -2.12 -12.24 -2.25
CA LEU A 229 -3.11 -13.22 -1.81
C LEU A 229 -3.93 -12.78 -0.59
N ALA A 230 -3.43 -11.84 0.22
CA ALA A 230 -4.16 -11.27 1.35
C ALA A 230 -5.47 -10.58 0.90
N PRO A 231 -6.50 -10.49 1.76
CA PRO A 231 -7.81 -9.98 1.40
C PRO A 231 -7.88 -8.46 1.17
N GLY A 232 -6.83 -7.70 1.52
CA GLY A 232 -6.69 -6.29 1.12
C GLY A 232 -6.68 -6.12 -0.41
N THR A 233 -6.89 -4.90 -0.89
CA THR A 233 -6.81 -4.57 -2.32
C THR A 233 -5.35 -4.33 -2.70
N PRO A 234 -4.69 -5.24 -3.45
CA PRO A 234 -3.29 -5.04 -3.79
C PRO A 234 -3.10 -3.93 -4.82
N MET A 235 -2.05 -3.13 -4.65
CA MET A 235 -1.53 -2.19 -5.63
C MET A 235 -0.06 -2.51 -5.93
N LEU A 236 0.30 -2.47 -7.21
CA LEU A 236 1.67 -2.64 -7.69
C LEU A 236 2.16 -1.31 -8.27
N PHE A 237 3.43 -0.99 -8.04
CA PHE A 237 4.06 0.12 -8.72
C PHE A 237 4.59 -0.31 -10.09
N GLN A 238 4.60 0.60 -11.06
CA GLN A 238 5.01 0.28 -12.42
C GLN A 238 6.42 -0.33 -12.46
N GLY A 239 6.57 -1.50 -13.07
CA GLY A 239 7.85 -2.22 -13.15
C GLY A 239 8.13 -3.17 -11.99
N GLN A 240 7.36 -3.12 -10.91
CA GLN A 240 7.51 -4.05 -9.79
C GLN A 240 7.29 -5.51 -10.25
N GLU A 241 6.37 -5.73 -11.20
CA GLU A 241 5.97 -7.07 -11.62
C GLU A 241 7.06 -7.83 -12.39
N PHE A 242 8.06 -7.12 -12.91
CA PHE A 242 9.23 -7.71 -13.58
C PHE A 242 10.55 -7.28 -12.93
N ALA A 243 10.51 -6.86 -11.66
CA ALA A 243 11.69 -6.43 -10.90
C ALA A 243 12.54 -5.42 -11.70
N ALA A 244 11.91 -4.32 -12.13
CA ALA A 244 12.56 -3.34 -13.00
C ALA A 244 13.90 -2.87 -12.43
N SER A 245 14.95 -2.82 -13.25
CA SER A 245 16.28 -2.43 -12.76
C SER A 245 16.41 -0.92 -12.53
N CYS A 246 15.55 -0.14 -13.20
CA CYS A 246 15.57 1.30 -13.12
C CYS A 246 15.07 1.80 -11.75
N PRO A 247 15.68 2.84 -11.17
CA PRO A 247 15.15 3.49 -9.98
C PRO A 247 13.84 4.23 -10.31
N PHE A 248 13.20 4.76 -9.28
CA PHE A 248 12.22 5.83 -9.42
C PHE A 248 12.61 6.97 -8.48
N LEU A 249 13.02 8.09 -9.07
CA LEU A 249 13.56 9.27 -8.40
C LEU A 249 12.53 10.41 -8.42
N TYR A 250 12.72 11.38 -7.54
CA TYR A 250 11.98 12.63 -7.64
C TYR A 250 12.63 13.51 -8.73
N PHE A 251 11.86 13.88 -9.75
CA PHE A 251 12.27 14.76 -10.85
C PHE A 251 11.23 15.85 -11.09
N ALA A 252 11.67 17.03 -11.49
CA ALA A 252 10.81 18.19 -11.76
C ALA A 252 11.46 19.14 -12.76
N ASP A 253 10.68 19.67 -13.69
CA ASP A 253 11.13 20.64 -14.70
C ASP A 253 10.56 22.03 -14.37
N TYR A 254 11.24 22.75 -13.48
CA TYR A 254 10.87 24.09 -13.05
C TYR A 254 11.86 25.16 -13.54
N PRO A 255 11.45 26.43 -13.64
CA PRO A 255 12.37 27.55 -13.83
C PRO A 255 13.49 27.54 -12.77
N GLU A 256 14.68 28.01 -13.15
CA GLU A 256 15.93 27.87 -12.38
C GLU A 256 15.81 28.24 -10.90
N GLU A 257 15.17 29.36 -10.57
CA GLU A 257 15.02 29.83 -9.19
C GLU A 257 14.16 28.88 -8.35
N LEU A 258 13.10 28.32 -8.93
CA LEU A 258 12.25 27.35 -8.25
C LEU A 258 12.92 25.98 -8.17
N ALA A 259 13.66 25.57 -9.20
CA ALA A 259 14.45 24.33 -9.19
C ALA A 259 15.46 24.29 -8.02
N LYS A 260 16.15 25.40 -7.75
CA LYS A 260 17.04 25.55 -6.58
C LYS A 260 16.30 25.33 -5.25
N LEU A 261 15.12 25.92 -5.11
CA LEU A 261 14.29 25.76 -3.90
C LEU A 261 13.80 24.33 -3.72
N VAL A 262 13.38 23.68 -4.81
CA VAL A 262 12.96 22.27 -4.81
C VAL A 262 14.10 21.36 -4.37
N ARG A 263 15.32 21.58 -4.89
CA ARG A 263 16.50 20.81 -4.47
C ARG A 263 16.81 20.93 -2.98
N VAL A 264 16.75 22.15 -2.44
CA VAL A 264 16.95 22.39 -1.00
C VAL A 264 15.84 21.75 -0.18
N GLY A 265 14.58 21.97 -0.55
CA GLY A 265 13.42 21.42 0.16
C GLY A 265 13.46 19.89 0.20
N ARG A 266 13.89 19.25 -0.90
CA ARG A 266 14.06 17.80 -0.98
C ARG A 266 15.12 17.27 -0.01
N ALA A 267 16.29 17.91 0.04
CA ALA A 267 17.33 17.54 0.98
C ALA A 267 16.84 17.69 2.44
N GLU A 268 16.17 18.80 2.77
CA GLU A 268 15.59 18.99 4.11
C GLU A 268 14.56 17.92 4.48
N GLU A 269 13.68 17.53 3.56
CA GLU A 269 12.68 16.48 3.79
C GLU A 269 13.34 15.13 4.11
N LEU A 270 14.43 14.78 3.41
CA LEU A 270 15.11 13.51 3.60
C LEU A 270 15.96 13.45 4.89
N LYS A 271 16.24 14.57 5.55
CA LYS A 271 16.95 14.60 6.84
C LYS A 271 16.23 13.87 7.97
N GLN A 272 14.93 13.60 7.82
CA GLN A 272 14.19 12.77 8.78
C GLN A 272 14.78 11.34 8.89
N PHE A 273 15.43 10.86 7.82
CA PHE A 273 16.20 9.63 7.81
C PHE A 273 17.65 9.94 8.21
N ARG A 274 18.03 9.57 9.44
CA ARG A 274 19.36 9.90 9.99
C ARG A 274 20.50 9.32 9.18
N SER A 275 20.30 8.12 8.63
CA SER A 275 21.25 7.47 7.72
C SER A 275 21.53 8.29 6.45
N LEU A 276 20.55 9.09 5.98
CA LEU A 276 20.70 9.92 4.80
C LEU A 276 21.47 11.21 5.07
N VAL A 277 21.39 11.77 6.28
CA VAL A 277 22.16 12.97 6.66
C VAL A 277 23.66 12.74 6.47
N VAL A 278 24.15 11.58 6.91
CA VAL A 278 25.57 11.20 6.76
C VAL A 278 25.89 10.79 5.31
N PHE A 279 24.93 10.19 4.61
CA PHE A 279 25.10 9.79 3.23
C PHE A 279 25.24 10.99 2.29
N GLU A 280 24.46 12.05 2.47
CA GLU A 280 24.53 13.27 1.65
C GLU A 280 25.89 13.96 1.72
N GLU A 281 26.62 13.83 2.85
CA GLU A 281 27.99 14.32 2.98
C GLU A 281 28.98 13.55 2.08
N GLN A 282 28.64 12.32 1.69
CA GLN A 282 29.50 11.40 0.93
C GLN A 282 29.05 11.21 -0.53
N ALA A 283 27.75 11.29 -0.79
CA ALA A 283 27.12 11.09 -2.08
C ALA A 283 25.88 12.01 -2.17
N PRO A 284 25.96 13.13 -2.92
CA PRO A 284 24.84 14.06 -3.02
C PRO A 284 23.65 13.40 -3.69
N LEU A 285 22.45 13.83 -3.31
CA LEU A 285 21.21 13.42 -3.99
C LEU A 285 21.26 13.78 -5.47
N ASP A 286 20.58 12.95 -6.29
CA ASP A 286 20.31 13.25 -7.69
C ASP A 286 19.57 14.59 -7.80
N ASP A 287 19.96 15.44 -8.75
CA ASP A 287 19.33 16.75 -8.95
C ASP A 287 17.96 16.55 -9.62
N PRO A 288 16.85 16.97 -8.99
CA PRO A 288 15.52 16.82 -9.59
C PRO A 288 15.36 17.52 -10.94
N ALA A 289 16.14 18.58 -11.21
CA ALA A 289 16.07 19.36 -12.45
C ALA A 289 17.00 18.85 -13.55
N ASP A 290 17.87 17.87 -13.27
CA ASP A 290 18.69 17.24 -14.30
C ASP A 290 17.81 16.29 -15.14
N PRO A 291 17.70 16.47 -16.47
CA PRO A 291 16.94 15.57 -17.35
C PRO A 291 17.37 14.10 -17.21
N HIS A 292 18.63 13.84 -16.88
CA HIS A 292 19.13 12.49 -16.67
C HIS A 292 18.46 11.78 -15.47
N THR A 293 18.03 12.54 -14.44
CA THR A 293 17.25 12.01 -13.30
C THR A 293 15.92 11.42 -13.77
N PHE A 294 15.21 12.12 -14.67
CA PHE A 294 14.00 11.60 -15.30
C PHE A 294 14.28 10.42 -16.24
N GLU A 295 15.31 10.53 -17.09
CA GLU A 295 15.63 9.48 -18.06
C GLU A 295 15.95 8.14 -17.39
N ARG A 296 16.64 8.15 -16.26
CA ARG A 296 16.92 6.95 -15.44
C ARG A 296 15.68 6.30 -14.85
N CYS A 297 14.55 7.00 -14.76
CA CYS A 297 13.30 6.45 -14.24
C CYS A 297 12.46 5.72 -15.29
N LYS A 298 12.86 5.76 -16.57
CA LYS A 298 12.13 5.12 -17.66
C LYS A 298 12.31 3.60 -17.60
N LEU A 299 11.18 2.89 -17.62
CA LEU A 299 11.15 1.44 -17.65
C LEU A 299 11.72 0.89 -18.96
N ASP A 300 12.56 -0.13 -18.85
CA ASP A 300 12.88 -1.01 -19.96
C ASP A 300 11.90 -2.19 -19.97
N PHE A 301 10.94 -2.17 -20.90
CA PHE A 301 9.94 -3.24 -20.98
C PHE A 301 10.49 -4.58 -21.48
N SER A 302 11.72 -4.62 -22.04
CA SER A 302 12.39 -5.87 -22.38
C SER A 302 12.78 -6.70 -21.14
N GLU A 303 12.78 -6.06 -19.97
CA GLU A 303 13.03 -6.73 -18.69
C GLU A 303 11.95 -7.74 -18.32
N ARG A 304 10.74 -7.64 -18.89
CA ARG A 304 9.72 -8.69 -18.74
C ARG A 304 10.19 -10.06 -19.24
N GLN A 305 11.08 -10.07 -20.24
CA GLN A 305 11.67 -11.28 -20.78
C GLN A 305 12.96 -11.66 -20.05
N SER A 306 13.85 -10.71 -19.77
CA SER A 306 15.12 -11.02 -19.07
C SER A 306 14.92 -11.36 -17.59
N HIS A 307 13.90 -10.80 -16.94
CA HIS A 307 13.48 -11.09 -15.55
C HIS A 307 12.22 -11.97 -15.52
N ALA A 308 12.17 -12.99 -16.40
CA ALA A 308 11.01 -13.85 -16.58
C ALA A 308 10.51 -14.54 -15.29
N GLU A 309 11.40 -14.79 -14.32
CA GLU A 309 11.05 -15.40 -13.03
C GLU A 309 10.15 -14.50 -12.19
N ALA A 310 10.52 -13.21 -12.04
CA ALA A 310 9.72 -12.22 -11.32
C ALA A 310 8.37 -11.98 -12.02
N TYR A 311 8.38 -11.93 -13.35
CA TYR A 311 7.16 -11.77 -14.14
C TYR A 311 6.22 -12.98 -14.02
N ALA A 312 6.77 -14.20 -14.05
CA ALA A 312 6.01 -15.42 -13.84
C ALA A 312 5.41 -15.48 -12.42
N LEU A 313 6.15 -15.06 -11.40
CA LEU A 313 5.68 -15.00 -10.01
C LEU A 313 4.41 -14.15 -9.89
N HIS A 314 4.48 -12.89 -10.36
CA HIS A 314 3.34 -11.97 -10.27
C HIS A 314 2.15 -12.46 -11.08
N ARG A 315 2.38 -12.92 -12.32
CA ARG A 315 1.31 -13.44 -13.18
C ARG A 315 0.60 -14.62 -12.54
N ASP A 316 1.35 -15.58 -12.01
CA ASP A 316 0.78 -16.81 -11.44
C ASP A 316 0.07 -16.52 -10.10
N LEU A 317 0.59 -15.61 -9.27
CA LEU A 317 -0.10 -15.15 -8.05
C LEU A 317 -1.40 -14.38 -8.35
N LEU A 318 -1.40 -13.49 -9.34
CA LEU A 318 -2.61 -12.78 -9.78
C LEU A 318 -3.65 -13.75 -10.36
N LYS A 319 -3.19 -14.77 -11.10
CA LYS A 319 -4.04 -15.86 -11.58
C LYS A 319 -4.63 -16.64 -10.41
N LEU A 320 -3.80 -17.03 -9.44
CA LEU A 320 -4.23 -17.75 -8.25
C LEU A 320 -5.28 -16.96 -7.46
N ARG A 321 -5.04 -15.67 -7.20
CA ARG A 321 -6.00 -14.77 -6.55
C ARG A 321 -7.35 -14.72 -7.27
N ARG A 322 -7.33 -14.72 -8.60
CA ARG A 322 -8.54 -14.61 -9.43
C ARG A 322 -9.33 -15.92 -9.52
N GLU A 323 -8.63 -17.04 -9.68
CA GLU A 323 -9.23 -18.31 -10.09
C GLU A 323 -9.44 -19.29 -8.93
N ASP A 324 -8.66 -19.19 -7.85
CA ASP A 324 -8.90 -20.02 -6.66
C ASP A 324 -10.12 -19.49 -5.90
N ALA A 325 -11.11 -20.37 -5.68
CA ALA A 325 -12.40 -19.99 -5.11
C ALA A 325 -12.27 -19.37 -3.71
N VAL A 326 -11.27 -19.76 -2.93
CA VAL A 326 -11.11 -19.32 -1.53
C VAL A 326 -10.37 -18.00 -1.47
N PHE A 327 -9.27 -17.84 -2.22
CA PHE A 327 -8.58 -16.55 -2.31
C PHE A 327 -9.45 -15.47 -2.99
N HIS A 328 -10.25 -15.85 -4.00
CA HIS A 328 -11.14 -14.95 -4.72
C HIS A 328 -12.34 -14.49 -3.88
N ALA A 329 -12.88 -15.33 -2.98
CA ALA A 329 -14.16 -15.05 -2.31
C ALA A 329 -14.12 -13.84 -1.37
N GLN A 330 -12.96 -13.55 -0.76
CA GLN A 330 -12.75 -12.41 0.16
C GLN A 330 -13.88 -12.22 1.20
N LYS A 331 -14.37 -13.33 1.77
CA LYS A 331 -15.50 -13.32 2.70
C LYS A 331 -15.19 -12.45 3.93
N PRO A 332 -16.16 -11.68 4.46
CA PRO A 332 -15.99 -10.98 5.74
C PRO A 332 -15.57 -11.95 6.84
N ARG A 333 -14.44 -11.68 7.50
CA ARG A 333 -13.82 -12.59 8.49
C ARG A 333 -13.55 -14.01 7.97
N GLY A 334 -13.35 -14.15 6.65
CA GLY A 334 -13.00 -15.41 6.00
C GLY A 334 -11.53 -15.81 6.15
N VAL A 335 -10.75 -15.05 6.92
CA VAL A 335 -9.35 -15.36 7.24
C VAL A 335 -9.11 -15.20 8.74
N ASP A 336 -8.34 -16.12 9.32
CA ASP A 336 -7.71 -15.98 10.63
C ASP A 336 -6.21 -16.25 10.51
N GLY A 337 -5.44 -15.89 11.54
CA GLY A 337 -4.00 -16.07 11.52
C GLY A 337 -3.39 -16.19 12.91
N ALA A 338 -2.26 -16.89 12.95
CA ALA A 338 -1.50 -17.12 14.16
C ALA A 338 0.00 -16.91 13.90
N VAL A 339 0.68 -16.41 14.93
CA VAL A 339 2.13 -16.22 14.95
C VAL A 339 2.79 -17.55 15.34
N LEU A 340 3.74 -18.01 14.52
CA LEU A 340 4.51 -19.24 14.75
C LEU A 340 5.91 -18.93 15.31
N SER A 341 6.47 -17.78 14.95
CA SER A 341 7.68 -17.18 15.53
C SER A 341 7.69 -15.67 15.26
N ALA A 342 8.73 -14.94 15.68
CA ALA A 342 8.85 -13.51 15.39
C ALA A 342 8.78 -13.17 13.88
N GLU A 343 9.23 -14.09 13.02
CA GLU A 343 9.30 -13.88 11.55
C GLU A 343 8.44 -14.88 10.76
N ALA A 344 7.70 -15.77 11.44
CA ALA A 344 6.87 -16.79 10.79
C ALA A 344 5.43 -16.75 11.30
N PHE A 345 4.48 -16.85 10.38
CA PHE A 345 3.05 -16.90 10.70
C PHE A 345 2.28 -17.74 9.68
N VAL A 346 1.08 -18.10 10.08
CA VAL A 346 0.10 -18.78 9.24
C VAL A 346 -1.15 -17.93 9.10
N LEU A 347 -1.72 -17.93 7.90
CA LEU A 347 -3.04 -17.41 7.60
C LEU A 347 -3.90 -18.56 7.07
N ARG A 348 -5.05 -18.80 7.68
CA ARG A 348 -6.03 -19.77 7.21
C ARG A 348 -7.20 -19.03 6.59
N PHE A 349 -7.43 -19.28 5.31
CA PHE A 349 -8.58 -18.80 4.57
C PHE A 349 -9.65 -19.89 4.59
N PHE A 350 -10.83 -19.57 5.10
CA PHE A 350 -11.90 -20.53 5.29
C PHE A 350 -12.73 -20.68 4.01
N GLY A 351 -12.71 -21.88 3.46
CA GLY A 351 -13.57 -22.30 2.35
C GLY A 351 -14.93 -22.80 2.86
N ASP A 352 -15.81 -23.14 1.91
CA ASP A 352 -17.02 -23.89 2.23
C ASP A 352 -16.68 -25.39 2.22
N ASP A 353 -17.37 -26.18 3.05
CA ASP A 353 -17.25 -27.65 3.12
C ASP A 353 -15.81 -28.19 3.27
N GLY A 354 -14.96 -27.45 3.98
CA GLY A 354 -13.57 -27.84 4.24
C GLY A 354 -12.60 -27.58 3.10
N ASP A 355 -12.97 -26.83 2.06
CA ASP A 355 -12.06 -26.40 0.98
C ASP A 355 -11.15 -25.23 1.40
N ASP A 356 -10.52 -25.31 2.58
CA ASP A 356 -9.72 -24.21 3.12
C ASP A 356 -8.42 -23.97 2.31
N ARG A 357 -7.78 -22.81 2.52
CA ARG A 357 -6.39 -22.58 2.11
C ARG A 357 -5.55 -22.18 3.29
N LEU A 358 -4.33 -22.69 3.35
CA LEU A 358 -3.34 -22.26 4.32
C LEU A 358 -2.25 -21.48 3.60
N LEU A 359 -1.94 -20.27 4.03
CA LEU A 359 -0.77 -19.52 3.59
C LEU A 359 0.20 -19.42 4.76
N ILE A 360 1.34 -20.06 4.63
CA ILE A 360 2.43 -19.96 5.59
C ILE A 360 3.48 -19.02 5.03
N VAL A 361 3.90 -18.05 5.84
CA VAL A 361 4.96 -17.10 5.50
C VAL A 361 6.03 -17.20 6.57
N ASN A 362 7.27 -17.41 6.15
CA ASN A 362 8.44 -17.41 7.01
C ASN A 362 9.50 -16.48 6.42
N LEU A 363 9.74 -15.35 7.08
CA LEU A 363 10.75 -14.37 6.70
C LEU A 363 12.09 -14.59 7.41
N GLY A 364 12.14 -15.52 8.36
CA GLY A 364 13.35 -15.90 9.09
C GLY A 364 14.00 -17.17 8.52
N ARG A 365 14.84 -17.80 9.32
CA ARG A 365 15.45 -19.10 8.99
C ARG A 365 14.43 -20.24 9.01
N ASP A 366 14.86 -21.41 8.54
CA ASP A 366 14.08 -22.66 8.67
C ASP A 366 13.54 -22.84 10.10
N LEU A 367 12.25 -23.16 10.19
CA LEU A 367 11.55 -23.35 11.46
C LEU A 367 11.04 -24.79 11.56
N HIS A 368 11.41 -25.45 12.65
CA HIS A 368 10.93 -26.78 12.99
C HIS A 368 9.95 -26.65 14.15
N LEU A 369 8.69 -27.03 13.92
CA LEU A 369 7.65 -26.98 14.94
C LEU A 369 7.38 -28.41 15.44
N ASP A 370 7.90 -28.71 16.63
CA ASP A 370 7.75 -30.00 17.30
C ASP A 370 7.77 -29.79 18.84
N PRO A 371 6.61 -29.89 19.53
CA PRO A 371 5.26 -30.05 18.97
C PRO A 371 4.74 -28.74 18.35
N SER A 372 3.70 -28.83 17.51
CA SER A 372 3.02 -27.67 16.91
C SER A 372 1.53 -27.58 17.32
N PRO A 373 1.22 -27.18 18.57
CA PRO A 373 -0.16 -27.13 19.07
C PRO A 373 -0.90 -25.84 18.64
N GLU A 374 -0.83 -25.49 17.35
CA GLU A 374 -1.54 -24.34 16.75
C GLU A 374 -2.76 -24.83 15.94
N PRO A 375 -4.00 -24.61 16.42
CA PRO A 375 -5.21 -25.11 15.77
C PRO A 375 -5.38 -24.70 14.29
N LEU A 376 -4.87 -23.53 13.88
CA LEU A 376 -4.98 -23.11 12.48
C LEU A 376 -4.18 -24.00 11.52
N LEU A 377 -3.14 -24.70 11.99
CA LEU A 377 -2.37 -25.65 11.18
C LEU A 377 -3.11 -26.98 10.96
N ALA A 378 -4.15 -27.29 11.74
CA ALA A 378 -4.85 -28.56 11.60
C ALA A 378 -5.60 -28.63 10.25
N PRO A 379 -5.43 -29.69 9.45
CA PRO A 379 -6.22 -29.86 8.24
C PRO A 379 -7.72 -30.06 8.58
N PRO A 380 -8.63 -29.84 7.62
CA PRO A 380 -10.01 -30.26 7.74
C PRO A 380 -10.14 -31.76 8.07
N GLU A 381 -11.28 -32.16 8.63
CA GLU A 381 -11.50 -33.53 9.09
C GLU A 381 -11.24 -34.57 7.98
N ASN A 382 -10.47 -35.62 8.29
CA ASN A 382 -10.09 -36.69 7.36
C ASN A 382 -9.25 -36.25 6.15
N MET A 383 -8.62 -35.07 6.21
CA MET A 383 -7.76 -34.53 5.15
C MET A 383 -6.32 -34.32 5.63
N VAL A 384 -5.42 -34.10 4.68
CA VAL A 384 -4.01 -33.69 4.89
C VAL A 384 -3.72 -32.47 4.03
N TRP A 385 -2.74 -31.66 4.40
CA TRP A 385 -2.29 -30.56 3.55
C TRP A 385 -1.40 -31.03 2.40
N ASP A 386 -1.62 -30.48 1.21
CA ASP A 386 -0.73 -30.60 0.06
C ASP A 386 -0.34 -29.23 -0.48
N THR A 387 0.81 -29.15 -1.14
CA THR A 387 1.31 -27.88 -1.68
C THR A 387 0.50 -27.46 -2.91
N LEU A 388 -0.19 -26.34 -2.81
CA LEU A 388 -0.87 -25.69 -3.91
C LEU A 388 0.10 -24.80 -4.71
N TRP A 389 0.93 -24.04 -4.01
CA TRP A 389 1.86 -23.08 -4.59
C TRP A 389 3.01 -22.77 -3.62
N SER A 390 4.19 -22.45 -4.15
CA SER A 390 5.33 -22.00 -3.35
C SER A 390 6.10 -20.87 -4.03
N SER A 391 6.50 -19.87 -3.25
CA SER A 391 7.39 -18.79 -3.66
C SER A 391 8.77 -19.31 -4.07
N GLU A 392 9.20 -20.42 -3.48
CA GLU A 392 10.52 -21.01 -3.72
C GLU A 392 10.50 -22.06 -4.85
N HIS A 393 9.43 -22.13 -5.64
CA HIS A 393 9.44 -22.94 -6.86
C HIS A 393 10.50 -22.42 -7.86
N PRO A 394 11.31 -23.28 -8.52
CA PRO A 394 12.40 -22.85 -9.41
C PRO A 394 11.96 -21.92 -10.55
N ARG A 395 10.70 -22.01 -10.98
CA ARG A 395 10.08 -21.10 -11.96
C ARG A 395 10.19 -19.61 -11.56
N TYR A 396 10.30 -19.32 -10.27
CA TYR A 396 10.37 -17.97 -9.72
C TYR A 396 11.78 -17.63 -9.20
N GLY A 397 12.81 -18.40 -9.58
CA GLY A 397 14.17 -18.24 -9.07
C GLY A 397 14.34 -18.73 -7.63
N GLY A 398 13.42 -19.59 -7.18
CA GLY A 398 13.46 -20.22 -5.86
C GLY A 398 14.35 -21.46 -5.79
N ILE A 399 14.76 -21.83 -4.59
CA ILE A 399 15.68 -22.96 -4.35
C ILE A 399 14.98 -24.29 -4.04
N GLY A 400 13.66 -24.33 -4.16
CA GLY A 400 12.81 -25.49 -3.86
C GLY A 400 12.08 -25.39 -2.53
N THR A 401 11.12 -26.27 -2.33
CA THR A 401 10.31 -26.35 -1.10
C THR A 401 10.10 -27.81 -0.76
N SER A 402 10.55 -28.22 0.43
CA SER A 402 10.20 -29.53 0.98
C SER A 402 8.72 -29.55 1.35
N ARG A 403 8.14 -30.75 1.53
CA ARG A 403 6.82 -30.88 2.13
C ARG A 403 6.85 -30.27 3.54
N LEU A 404 5.89 -29.39 3.84
CA LEU A 404 5.82 -28.66 5.12
C LEU A 404 5.24 -29.55 6.23
N ASP A 405 4.09 -30.16 5.97
CA ASP A 405 3.36 -31.04 6.89
C ASP A 405 3.79 -32.50 6.64
N THR A 406 4.62 -33.04 7.52
CA THR A 406 5.12 -34.42 7.47
C THR A 406 4.49 -35.27 8.56
N GLU A 407 4.58 -36.61 8.46
CA GLU A 407 4.05 -37.52 9.50
C GLU A 407 4.69 -37.29 10.88
N GLU A 408 5.88 -36.68 10.93
CA GLU A 408 6.62 -36.42 12.17
C GLU A 408 6.44 -34.99 12.69
N ASN A 409 6.54 -33.99 11.82
CA ASN A 409 6.61 -32.58 12.21
C ASN A 409 6.32 -31.59 11.08
N TRP A 410 6.14 -30.32 11.45
CA TRP A 410 6.11 -29.20 10.51
C TRP A 410 7.51 -28.64 10.29
N ARG A 411 7.92 -28.56 9.01
CA ARG A 411 9.18 -27.93 8.59
C ARG A 411 8.91 -26.79 7.63
N LEU A 412 9.07 -25.57 8.13
CA LEU A 412 8.82 -24.37 7.35
C LEU A 412 10.14 -23.89 6.77
N PRO A 413 10.30 -23.85 5.43
CA PRO A 413 11.50 -23.29 4.82
C PRO A 413 11.63 -21.82 5.20
N GLY A 414 12.86 -21.36 5.41
CA GLY A 414 13.17 -19.96 5.59
C GLY A 414 12.93 -19.15 4.32
N HIS A 415 12.64 -17.86 4.48
CA HIS A 415 12.46 -16.87 3.41
C HIS A 415 11.49 -17.34 2.32
N ALA A 416 10.33 -17.87 2.72
CA ALA A 416 9.37 -18.48 1.81
C ALA A 416 7.93 -18.14 2.17
N ALA A 417 7.07 -18.15 1.16
CA ALA A 417 5.62 -18.24 1.31
C ALA A 417 5.11 -19.49 0.59
N VAL A 418 4.29 -20.28 1.28
CA VAL A 418 3.75 -21.54 0.75
C VAL A 418 2.25 -21.56 0.97
N ALA A 419 1.50 -21.73 -0.12
CA ALA A 419 0.06 -21.95 -0.07
C ALA A 419 -0.23 -23.46 -0.12
N LEU A 420 -1.08 -23.94 0.78
CA LEU A 420 -1.51 -25.32 0.90
C LEU A 420 -3.02 -25.44 0.64
N VAL A 421 -3.40 -26.61 0.11
CA VAL A 421 -4.77 -27.03 -0.17
C VAL A 421 -5.01 -28.37 0.54
N PRO A 422 -6.21 -28.60 1.10
CA PRO A 422 -6.52 -29.87 1.72
C PRO A 422 -6.74 -30.94 0.64
N LYS A 423 -6.30 -32.17 0.92
CA LYS A 423 -6.55 -33.35 0.09
C LYS A 423 -6.97 -34.52 0.97
N ALA A 424 -7.82 -35.39 0.45
CA ALA A 424 -8.18 -36.63 1.13
C ALA A 424 -6.93 -37.44 1.45
N ASN A 425 -6.83 -37.90 2.70
CA ASN A 425 -5.77 -38.81 3.12
C ASN A 425 -5.93 -40.13 2.33
N ARG A 426 -4.94 -40.48 1.49
CA ARG A 426 -5.01 -41.67 0.64
C ARG A 426 -4.50 -42.91 1.35
#